data_AF-A0A162Y0M9-F1
#
_entry.id   AF-A0A162Y0M9-F1
#
_cell.length_a   1.000
_cell.length_b   1.000
_cell.length_c   1.000
_cell.angle_alpha   90.00
_cell.angle_beta   90.00
_cell.angle_gamma   90.00
#
_symmetry.space_group_name_H-M   'P 1'
#
loop_
_entity.id
_entity.type
_entity.pdbx_description
1 polymer ?
#
loop_
_entity_poly.entity_id
_entity_poly.type
_entity_poly.pdbx_seq_one_letter_code
_entity_poly.pdbx_strand_id
1 'polypeptide(L)'
;PLLRSTIKQLEEGPEDQIPNQANTVLHWTFPRGDLFHWVAVLDRFDSILSRVCKEYDIEGKIQSRDFDAPTKKLVLAITNLSRVLFENCTNRNIYNSYDEMCNLLNTFDLDVTEAVLRFILRPAQRVNNPRAIRSNFNPPHEHISFMVPAWGSCKNIVQCCRDDMEITDDMTVVKMKFYRFSDDQNKAPVENNGTEEGVQLVKLDVDDKLTLANGIRIAKYITNPTSRRQLVVIRLLALAIMGHTVSETGAHTRVFQYDPQLITSIVELLQPEKAMPVEVQTCALYALEALARYRGKLPEMLAAVNASANHGVLMQMLRKINTPEIEHGKGTY
;
A
#
# COMPACT_ATOMS: atom_id res chain seq x y z
N PRO A 1 -25.70 7.07 22.65
CA PRO A 1 -25.39 6.18 23.82
C PRO A 1 -24.22 5.22 23.52
N LEU A 2 -24.34 4.39 22.47
CA LEU A 2 -23.32 3.39 22.13
C LEU A 2 -21.97 4.00 21.72
N LEU A 3 -21.95 5.01 20.85
CA LEU A 3 -20.68 5.60 20.39
C LEU A 3 -19.92 6.30 21.53
N ARG A 4 -20.63 6.99 22.43
CA ARG A 4 -20.01 7.66 23.59
C ARG A 4 -19.39 6.65 24.56
N SER A 5 -20.05 5.53 24.81
CA SER A 5 -19.46 4.46 25.63
C SER A 5 -18.24 3.85 24.97
N THR A 6 -18.28 3.63 23.66
CA THR A 6 -17.13 3.08 22.93
C THR A 6 -15.94 4.03 22.94
N ILE A 7 -16.15 5.33 22.71
CA ILE A 7 -15.09 6.35 22.81
C ILE A 7 -14.45 6.29 24.21
N LYS A 8 -15.26 6.28 25.27
CA LYS A 8 -14.76 6.21 26.65
C LYS A 8 -13.96 4.91 26.91
N GLN A 9 -14.42 3.77 26.38
CA GLN A 9 -13.70 2.50 26.53
C GLN A 9 -12.39 2.49 25.74
N LEU A 10 -12.33 3.12 24.57
CA LEU A 10 -11.10 3.28 23.80
C LEU A 10 -10.13 4.28 24.44
N GLU A 11 -10.64 5.25 25.18
CA GLU A 11 -9.84 6.25 25.91
C GLU A 11 -9.25 5.66 27.19
N GLU A 12 -10.05 5.02 28.04
CA GLU A 12 -9.66 4.63 29.41
C GLU A 12 -9.48 3.12 29.61
N GLY A 13 -10.07 2.29 28.74
CA GLY A 13 -10.09 0.83 28.90
C GLY A 13 -8.72 0.19 28.64
N PRO A 14 -8.51 -1.08 29.03
CA PRO A 14 -7.22 -1.73 28.87
C PRO A 14 -6.89 -1.99 27.39
N GLU A 15 -5.60 -1.95 27.03
CA GLU A 15 -5.17 -1.96 25.61
C GLU A 15 -5.54 -3.25 24.86
N ASP A 16 -5.59 -4.39 25.57
CA ASP A 16 -5.99 -5.69 25.02
C ASP A 16 -7.44 -5.69 24.51
N GLN A 17 -8.27 -4.77 25.01
CA GLN A 17 -9.67 -4.62 24.58
C GLN A 17 -9.83 -3.64 23.41
N ILE A 18 -8.81 -2.84 23.06
CA ILE A 18 -8.88 -1.89 21.94
C ILE A 18 -9.31 -2.59 20.64
N PRO A 19 -8.76 -3.75 20.24
CA PRO A 19 -9.22 -4.43 19.03
C PRO A 19 -10.71 -4.77 19.05
N ASN A 20 -11.23 -5.25 20.18
CA ASN A 20 -12.64 -5.61 20.32
C ASN A 20 -13.53 -4.36 20.23
N GLN A 21 -13.14 -3.27 20.90
CA GLN A 21 -13.91 -2.03 20.89
C GLN A 21 -13.85 -1.32 19.54
N ALA A 22 -12.68 -1.29 18.89
CA ALA A 22 -12.52 -0.71 17.56
C ALA A 22 -13.41 -1.42 16.52
N ASN A 23 -13.51 -2.75 16.60
CA ASN A 23 -14.37 -3.55 15.72
C ASN A 23 -15.86 -3.13 15.76
N THR A 24 -16.35 -2.59 16.89
CA THR A 24 -17.73 -2.11 17.01
C THR A 24 -18.02 -0.85 16.17
N VAL A 25 -16.97 -0.13 15.76
CA VAL A 25 -17.06 1.13 15.00
C VAL A 25 -16.53 0.99 13.57
N LEU A 26 -15.89 -0.14 13.23
CA LEU A 26 -15.33 -0.35 11.89
C LEU A 26 -16.38 -0.24 10.78
N HIS A 27 -17.60 -0.70 11.03
CA HIS A 27 -18.74 -0.41 10.16
C HIS A 27 -19.43 0.86 10.64
N TRP A 28 -19.17 1.97 9.96
CA TRP A 28 -19.69 3.27 10.37
C TRP A 28 -21.20 3.39 10.07
N THR A 29 -22.03 3.19 11.09
CA THR A 29 -23.49 3.32 11.00
C THR A 29 -24.01 4.66 11.54
N PHE A 30 -23.12 5.59 11.85
CA PHE A 30 -23.46 6.85 12.49
C PHE A 30 -23.55 7.99 11.45
N PRO A 31 -24.22 9.11 11.78
CA PRO A 31 -24.06 10.34 11.01
C PRO A 31 -22.59 10.76 10.93
N ARG A 32 -22.26 11.64 9.98
CA ARG A 32 -20.92 12.22 9.86
C ARG A 32 -20.48 12.80 11.21
N GLY A 33 -19.35 12.32 11.71
CA GLY A 33 -18.80 12.71 13.00
C GLY A 33 -17.87 13.92 12.93
N ASP A 34 -17.25 14.24 14.06
CA ASP A 34 -16.22 15.28 14.19
C ASP A 34 -15.04 14.70 14.97
N LEU A 35 -13.82 14.82 14.43
CA LEU A 35 -12.59 14.30 15.04
C LEU A 35 -12.31 14.91 16.41
N PHE A 36 -12.84 16.11 16.73
CA PHE A 36 -12.67 16.70 18.06
C PHE A 36 -13.20 15.82 19.20
N HIS A 37 -14.19 14.98 18.95
CA HIS A 37 -14.70 14.03 19.95
C HIS A 37 -13.76 12.83 20.21
N TRP A 38 -12.73 12.68 19.39
CA TRP A 38 -11.80 11.56 19.41
C TRP A 38 -10.40 11.95 19.85
N VAL A 39 -10.14 13.22 20.19
CA VAL A 39 -8.79 13.74 20.51
C VAL A 39 -8.10 12.87 21.56
N ALA A 40 -8.74 12.63 22.71
CA ALA A 40 -8.15 11.81 23.76
C ALA A 40 -7.85 10.35 23.33
N VAL A 41 -8.70 9.77 22.47
CA VAL A 41 -8.48 8.44 21.89
C VAL A 41 -7.31 8.47 20.90
N LEU A 42 -7.23 9.50 20.06
CA LEU A 42 -6.17 9.67 19.08
C LEU A 42 -4.81 9.92 19.75
N ASP A 43 -4.75 10.75 20.79
CA ASP A 43 -3.52 11.00 21.57
C ASP A 43 -3.04 9.73 22.28
N ARG A 44 -3.98 8.91 22.76
CA ARG A 44 -3.67 7.59 23.31
C ARG A 44 -3.14 6.64 22.23
N PHE A 45 -3.78 6.60 21.07
CA PHE A 45 -3.33 5.76 19.95
C PHE A 45 -1.95 6.16 19.46
N ASP A 46 -1.68 7.46 19.35
CA ASP A 46 -0.37 8.04 19.05
C ASP A 46 0.70 7.50 20.01
N SER A 47 0.43 7.59 21.31
CA SER A 47 1.33 7.10 22.36
C SER A 47 1.59 5.59 22.25
N ILE A 48 0.56 4.79 21.94
CA ILE A 48 0.68 3.34 21.73
C ILE A 48 1.53 3.06 20.49
N LEU A 49 1.23 3.70 19.36
CA LEU A 49 1.96 3.49 18.12
C LEU A 49 3.43 3.91 18.25
N SER A 50 3.72 5.04 18.90
CA SER A 50 5.08 5.47 19.19
C SER A 50 5.83 4.44 20.04
N ARG A 51 5.20 3.90 21.10
CA ARG A 51 5.78 2.84 21.92
C ARG A 51 6.09 1.58 21.10
N VAL A 52 5.15 1.13 20.27
CA VAL A 52 5.35 -0.04 19.38
C VAL A 52 6.47 0.22 18.39
N CYS A 53 6.54 1.41 17.79
CA CYS A 53 7.60 1.73 16.83
C CYS A 53 8.99 1.68 17.46
N LYS A 54 9.13 2.13 18.71
CA LYS A 54 10.37 2.04 19.49
C LYS A 54 10.72 0.61 19.88
N GLU A 55 9.75 -0.16 20.37
CA GLU A 55 9.97 -1.53 20.85
C GLU A 55 10.41 -2.49 19.72
N TYR A 56 9.96 -2.23 18.50
CA TYR A 56 10.31 -3.02 17.31
C TYR A 56 11.43 -2.39 16.46
N ASP A 57 12.02 -1.28 16.92
CA ASP A 57 13.10 -0.54 16.26
C ASP A 57 12.78 -0.22 14.78
N ILE A 58 11.55 0.24 14.52
CA ILE A 58 11.07 0.60 13.18
C ILE A 58 11.02 2.11 12.93
N GLU A 59 11.48 2.92 13.89
CA GLU A 59 11.70 4.35 13.72
C GLU A 59 12.97 4.59 12.88
N GLY A 60 12.78 4.95 11.60
CA GLY A 60 13.90 5.21 10.67
C GLY A 60 14.76 3.99 10.31
N LYS A 61 14.30 2.78 10.64
CA LYS A 61 15.00 1.51 10.37
C LYS A 61 14.02 0.43 9.92
N ILE A 62 14.53 -0.54 9.17
CA ILE A 62 13.76 -1.70 8.74
C ILE A 62 13.59 -2.67 9.91
N GLN A 63 12.37 -3.20 10.07
CA GLN A 63 12.02 -4.11 11.14
C GLN A 63 12.95 -5.33 11.18
N SER A 64 13.51 -5.61 12.35
CA SER A 64 14.37 -6.78 12.56
C SER A 64 13.64 -7.95 13.24
N ARG A 65 12.60 -7.66 14.03
CA ARG A 65 11.80 -8.65 14.78
C ARG A 65 10.34 -8.54 14.34
N ASP A 66 9.73 -9.67 13.96
CA ASP A 66 8.31 -9.74 13.62
C ASP A 66 7.43 -9.36 14.83
N PHE A 67 6.28 -8.73 14.57
CA PHE A 67 5.32 -8.40 15.62
C PHE A 67 4.76 -9.66 16.29
N ASP A 68 4.61 -9.65 17.62
CA ASP A 68 3.78 -10.64 18.27
C ASP A 68 2.30 -10.47 17.91
N ALA A 69 1.52 -11.53 18.10
CA ALA A 69 0.11 -11.55 17.69
C ALA A 69 -0.75 -10.48 18.41
N PRO A 70 -0.61 -10.23 19.72
CA PRO A 70 -1.31 -9.13 20.39
C PRO A 70 -0.97 -7.76 19.82
N THR A 71 0.32 -7.45 19.63
CA THR A 71 0.80 -6.17 19.10
C THR A 71 0.29 -5.95 17.69
N LYS A 72 0.39 -6.98 16.82
CA LYS A 72 -0.14 -6.91 15.46
C LYS A 72 -1.64 -6.58 15.46
N LYS A 73 -2.44 -7.26 16.30
CA LYS A 73 -3.88 -6.98 16.42
C LYS A 73 -4.16 -5.55 16.88
N LEU A 74 -3.38 -5.05 17.84
CA LEU A 74 -3.50 -3.69 18.35
C LEU A 74 -3.20 -2.64 17.27
N VAL A 75 -2.07 -2.78 16.57
CA VAL A 75 -1.68 -1.89 15.47
C VAL A 75 -2.74 -1.89 14.38
N LEU A 76 -3.21 -3.07 13.93
CA LEU A 76 -4.25 -3.17 12.92
C LEU A 76 -5.56 -2.51 13.35
N ALA A 77 -5.98 -2.69 14.62
CA ALA A 77 -7.19 -2.08 15.14
C ALA A 77 -7.11 -0.55 15.15
N ILE A 78 -5.99 0.00 15.63
CA ILE A 78 -5.73 1.44 15.66
C ILE A 78 -5.72 2.00 14.23
N THR A 79 -4.94 1.41 13.32
CA THR A 79 -4.83 1.88 11.94
C THR A 79 -6.16 1.84 11.19
N ASN A 80 -6.93 0.76 11.34
CA ASN A 80 -8.23 0.65 10.69
C ASN A 80 -9.25 1.62 11.28
N LEU A 81 -9.28 1.81 12.60
CA LEU A 81 -10.17 2.79 13.21
C LEU A 81 -9.77 4.22 12.79
N SER A 82 -8.49 4.56 12.79
CA SER A 82 -8.00 5.86 12.29
C SER A 82 -8.45 6.12 10.86
N ARG A 83 -8.41 5.10 9.99
CA ARG A 83 -8.96 5.19 8.62
C ARG A 83 -10.46 5.46 8.61
N VAL A 84 -11.24 4.70 9.38
CA VAL A 84 -12.70 4.87 9.47
C VAL A 84 -13.07 6.25 9.99
N LEU A 85 -12.38 6.75 11.01
CA LEU A 85 -12.57 8.10 11.53
C LEU A 85 -12.23 9.14 10.47
N PHE A 86 -11.12 8.96 9.75
CA PHE A 86 -10.73 9.88 8.69
C PHE A 86 -11.75 9.89 7.54
N GLU A 87 -12.34 8.75 7.18
CA GLU A 87 -13.38 8.69 6.15
C GLU A 87 -14.67 9.38 6.61
N ASN A 88 -15.08 9.19 7.87
CA ASN A 88 -16.43 9.52 8.33
C ASN A 88 -16.56 10.78 9.20
N CYS A 89 -15.46 11.43 9.59
CA CYS A 89 -15.49 12.62 10.44
C CYS A 89 -14.98 13.91 9.76
N THR A 90 -15.34 15.08 10.29
CA THR A 90 -14.79 16.40 9.92
C THR A 90 -13.54 16.76 10.73
N ASN A 91 -12.93 17.93 10.48
CA ASN A 91 -11.76 18.44 11.22
C ASN A 91 -10.53 17.51 11.25
N ARG A 92 -10.27 16.87 10.10
CA ARG A 92 -9.17 15.92 9.88
C ARG A 92 -7.77 16.49 10.09
N ASN A 93 -7.64 17.81 10.07
CA ASN A 93 -6.36 18.51 10.24
C ASN A 93 -5.77 18.36 11.65
N ILE A 94 -6.55 17.89 12.62
CA ILE A 94 -6.06 17.65 13.99
C ILE A 94 -5.37 16.29 14.15
N TYR A 95 -5.50 15.39 13.17
CA TYR A 95 -4.80 14.10 13.23
C TYR A 95 -3.29 14.34 13.09
N ASN A 96 -2.49 13.80 14.03
CA ASN A 96 -1.05 14.07 14.09
C ASN A 96 -0.15 12.81 14.11
N SER A 97 -0.72 11.60 14.20
CA SER A 97 0.05 10.34 14.23
C SER A 97 0.49 9.89 12.82
N TYR A 98 0.87 10.81 11.95
CA TYR A 98 1.30 10.47 10.59
C TYR A 98 2.70 9.84 10.59
N ASP A 99 3.59 10.32 11.46
CA ASP A 99 4.97 9.83 11.52
C ASP A 99 5.03 8.38 12.00
N GLU A 100 4.23 8.03 13.01
CA GLU A 100 4.07 6.65 13.48
C GLU A 100 3.49 5.75 12.38
N MET A 101 2.48 6.23 11.64
CA MET A 101 1.92 5.50 10.51
C MET A 101 2.98 5.28 9.41
N CYS A 102 3.81 6.27 9.12
CA CYS A 102 4.90 6.13 8.16
C CYS A 102 5.98 5.16 8.65
N ASN A 103 6.33 5.18 9.94
CA ASN A 103 7.29 4.24 10.54
C ASN A 103 6.81 2.78 10.43
N LEU A 104 5.49 2.54 10.53
CA LEU A 104 4.92 1.21 10.33
C LEU A 104 5.16 0.65 8.91
N LEU A 105 5.44 1.48 7.88
CA LEU A 105 5.80 0.99 6.53
C LEU A 105 7.17 0.30 6.47
N ASN A 106 7.99 0.42 7.53
CA ASN A 106 9.26 -0.28 7.66
C ASN A 106 9.11 -1.76 8.07
N THR A 107 7.88 -2.25 8.25
CA THR A 107 7.57 -3.66 8.58
C THR A 107 7.66 -4.61 7.38
N PHE A 108 7.87 -5.90 7.66
CA PHE A 108 7.68 -6.99 6.70
C PHE A 108 6.28 -7.64 6.78
N ASP A 109 5.42 -7.19 7.69
CA ASP A 109 4.06 -7.70 7.82
C ASP A 109 3.14 -7.08 6.75
N LEU A 110 2.56 -7.94 5.89
CA LEU A 110 1.73 -7.47 4.77
C LEU A 110 0.43 -6.83 5.25
N ASP A 111 -0.20 -7.36 6.30
CA ASP A 111 -1.47 -6.86 6.80
C ASP A 111 -1.30 -5.45 7.37
N VAL A 112 -0.22 -5.23 8.14
CA VAL A 112 0.11 -3.90 8.68
C VAL A 112 0.45 -2.94 7.54
N THR A 113 1.30 -3.36 6.60
CA THR A 113 1.68 -2.52 5.44
C THR A 113 0.45 -2.09 4.63
N GLU A 114 -0.44 -3.04 4.32
CA GLU A 114 -1.66 -2.76 3.58
C GLU A 114 -2.61 -1.84 4.36
N ALA A 115 -2.85 -2.09 5.64
CA ALA A 115 -3.73 -1.27 6.48
C ALA A 115 -3.24 0.18 6.55
N VAL A 116 -1.92 0.37 6.68
CA VAL A 116 -1.28 1.69 6.71
C VAL A 116 -1.43 2.39 5.35
N LEU A 117 -1.17 1.71 4.23
CA LEU A 117 -1.36 2.31 2.90
C LEU A 117 -2.82 2.68 2.63
N ARG A 118 -3.78 1.86 3.08
CA ARG A 118 -5.22 2.19 3.01
C ARG A 118 -5.55 3.44 3.82
N PHE A 119 -4.93 3.62 4.98
CA PHE A 119 -5.05 4.85 5.76
C PHE A 119 -4.45 6.04 4.99
N ILE A 120 -3.18 5.95 4.58
CA ILE A 120 -2.40 7.03 3.93
C ILE A 120 -3.02 7.50 2.61
N LEU A 121 -3.72 6.62 1.89
CA LEU A 121 -4.46 7.00 0.69
C LEU A 121 -5.50 8.11 0.97
N ARG A 122 -6.13 8.12 2.14
CA ARG A 122 -7.20 9.07 2.49
C ARG A 122 -6.73 10.52 2.63
N PRO A 123 -5.67 10.85 3.38
CA PRO A 123 -5.09 12.19 3.34
C PRO A 123 -4.47 12.48 1.96
N ALA A 124 -3.81 11.52 1.30
CA ALA A 124 -3.21 11.71 -0.02
C ALA A 124 -4.22 12.22 -1.08
N GLN A 125 -5.42 11.63 -1.12
CA GLN A 125 -6.53 12.04 -2.00
C GLN A 125 -6.94 13.52 -1.85
N ARG A 126 -6.57 14.16 -0.73
CA ARG A 126 -6.97 15.53 -0.39
C ARG A 126 -5.85 16.56 -0.57
N VAL A 127 -4.60 16.16 -0.79
CA VAL A 127 -3.43 17.06 -0.87
C VAL A 127 -3.62 18.15 -1.92
N ASN A 128 -4.22 17.81 -3.07
CA ASN A 128 -4.47 18.75 -4.16
C ASN A 128 -5.74 19.60 -3.98
N ASN A 129 -6.46 19.49 -2.86
CA ASN A 129 -7.63 20.30 -2.58
C ASN A 129 -7.24 21.57 -1.82
N PRO A 130 -7.42 22.78 -2.39
CA PRO A 130 -7.04 24.03 -1.72
C PRO A 130 -7.69 24.25 -0.35
N ARG A 131 -8.85 23.65 -0.10
CA ARG A 131 -9.55 23.71 1.20
C ARG A 131 -8.98 22.76 2.25
N ALA A 132 -8.08 21.86 1.86
CA ALA A 132 -7.45 20.85 2.73
C ALA A 132 -5.98 21.19 3.09
N ILE A 133 -5.45 22.33 2.63
CA ILE A 133 -4.04 22.77 2.80
C ILE A 133 -3.56 22.85 4.27
N ARG A 134 -4.48 22.85 5.25
CA ARG A 134 -4.13 22.91 6.68
C ARG A 134 -3.75 21.56 7.31
N SER A 135 -3.54 20.49 6.55
CA SER A 135 -3.12 19.20 7.12
C SER A 135 -1.60 19.12 7.30
N ASN A 136 -1.14 18.59 8.43
CA ASN A 136 0.27 18.25 8.68
C ASN A 136 0.73 16.99 7.91
N PHE A 137 -0.08 16.48 6.98
CA PHE A 137 0.24 15.25 6.26
C PHE A 137 1.41 15.46 5.31
N ASN A 138 2.51 14.77 5.59
CA ASN A 138 3.64 14.64 4.68
C ASN A 138 3.63 13.23 4.06
N PRO A 139 3.43 13.09 2.74
CA PRO A 139 3.43 11.78 2.10
C PRO A 139 4.78 11.07 2.24
N PRO A 140 4.82 9.76 2.57
CA PRO A 140 6.07 9.00 2.69
C PRO A 140 6.63 8.65 1.30
N HIS A 141 7.13 9.67 0.58
CA HIS A 141 7.56 9.53 -0.81
C HIS A 141 8.65 8.46 -1.01
N GLU A 142 9.54 8.28 -0.06
CA GLU A 142 10.60 7.26 -0.10
C GLU A 142 9.99 5.85 -0.10
N HIS A 143 9.21 5.49 0.93
CA HIS A 143 8.53 4.19 1.01
C HIS A 143 7.67 3.89 -0.22
N ILE A 144 6.90 4.89 -0.68
CA ILE A 144 6.04 4.72 -1.86
C ILE A 144 6.88 4.46 -3.12
N SER A 145 8.01 5.17 -3.29
CA SER A 145 8.87 5.02 -4.47
C SER A 145 9.45 3.60 -4.61
N PHE A 146 9.68 2.89 -3.50
CA PHE A 146 10.18 1.52 -3.54
C PHE A 146 9.09 0.44 -3.65
N MET A 147 7.84 0.75 -3.30
CA MET A 147 6.70 -0.18 -3.39
C MET A 147 6.00 -0.17 -4.76
N VAL A 148 6.20 0.87 -5.57
CA VAL A 148 5.57 1.05 -6.89
C VAL A 148 6.18 0.21 -8.03
N PRO A 149 7.51 0.03 -8.14
CA PRO A 149 8.13 -0.68 -9.25
C PRO A 149 7.62 -2.11 -9.45
N ALA A 150 7.70 -2.61 -10.68
CA ALA A 150 7.38 -4.00 -11.00
C ALA A 150 8.37 -4.97 -10.34
N TRP A 151 7.90 -6.20 -10.09
CA TRP A 151 8.67 -7.19 -9.32
C TRP A 151 9.61 -7.97 -10.23
N GLY A 152 10.81 -7.46 -10.48
CA GLY A 152 11.86 -8.18 -11.23
C GLY A 152 11.31 -8.81 -12.52
N SER A 153 11.25 -10.15 -12.55
CA SER A 153 10.73 -10.94 -13.68
C SER A 153 9.19 -11.03 -13.76
N CYS A 154 8.43 -10.80 -12.67
CA CYS A 154 6.96 -10.68 -12.70
C CYS A 154 6.55 -9.28 -13.15
N LYS A 155 6.57 -9.03 -14.46
CA LYS A 155 6.07 -7.77 -15.03
C LYS A 155 4.55 -7.77 -15.21
N ASN A 156 3.97 -8.95 -15.48
CA ASN A 156 2.53 -9.06 -15.72
C ASN A 156 1.75 -9.11 -14.40
N ILE A 157 1.14 -7.99 -14.02
CA ILE A 157 0.37 -7.85 -12.78
C ILE A 157 -0.82 -8.82 -12.68
N VAL A 158 -1.44 -9.17 -13.82
CA VAL A 158 -2.56 -10.13 -13.86
C VAL A 158 -2.07 -11.53 -13.52
N GLN A 159 -0.94 -11.96 -14.10
CA GLN A 159 -0.33 -13.24 -13.81
C GLN A 159 0.07 -13.33 -12.33
N CYS A 160 0.60 -12.25 -11.76
CA CYS A 160 0.93 -12.21 -10.33
C CYS A 160 -0.32 -12.46 -9.43
N CYS A 161 -1.56 -12.23 -9.90
CA CYS A 161 -2.78 -12.53 -9.13
C CYS A 161 -3.30 -13.98 -9.25
N ARG A 162 -2.83 -14.73 -10.25
CA ARG A 162 -3.34 -16.08 -10.59
C ARG A 162 -2.76 -17.15 -9.68
N ASP A 163 -3.54 -18.18 -9.37
CA ASP A 163 -3.08 -19.30 -8.52
C ASP A 163 -2.10 -20.23 -9.26
N ASP A 164 -2.25 -20.38 -10.57
CA ASP A 164 -1.46 -21.25 -11.46
C ASP A 164 -0.17 -20.60 -12.00
N MET A 165 0.22 -19.46 -11.42
CA MET A 165 1.44 -18.78 -11.80
C MET A 165 2.68 -19.64 -11.52
N GLU A 166 3.48 -19.88 -12.55
CA GLU A 166 4.80 -20.49 -12.41
C GLU A 166 5.75 -19.58 -11.63
N ILE A 167 6.36 -20.12 -10.58
CA ILE A 167 7.37 -19.43 -9.79
C ILE A 167 8.75 -19.84 -10.28
N THR A 168 9.53 -18.89 -10.79
CA THR A 168 10.92 -19.12 -11.18
C THR A 168 11.88 -18.76 -10.04
N ASP A 169 13.05 -19.38 -10.01
CA ASP A 169 14.07 -19.14 -8.97
C ASP A 169 14.48 -17.67 -8.88
N ASP A 170 14.45 -16.95 -10.00
CA ASP A 170 14.74 -15.51 -10.07
C ASP A 170 13.76 -14.64 -9.27
N MET A 171 12.58 -15.17 -8.92
CA MET A 171 11.54 -14.44 -8.20
C MET A 171 11.67 -14.57 -6.68
N THR A 172 12.40 -15.59 -6.21
CA THR A 172 12.63 -15.85 -4.79
C THR A 172 14.00 -15.35 -4.32
N VAL A 173 14.82 -14.84 -5.24
CA VAL A 173 16.17 -14.33 -4.96
C VAL A 173 16.23 -12.82 -5.16
N VAL A 174 16.74 -12.11 -4.15
CA VAL A 174 17.02 -10.67 -4.25
C VAL A 174 18.41 -10.47 -4.83
N LYS A 175 18.49 -9.88 -6.03
CA LYS A 175 19.75 -9.59 -6.71
C LYS A 175 20.15 -8.13 -6.46
N MET A 176 21.27 -7.91 -5.76
CA MET A 176 21.89 -6.59 -5.62
C MET A 176 23.15 -6.50 -6.48
N LYS A 177 23.37 -5.34 -7.11
CA LYS A 177 24.57 -5.04 -7.88
C LYS A 177 25.35 -3.94 -7.18
N PHE A 178 26.60 -4.23 -6.84
CA PHE A 178 27.51 -3.25 -6.24
C PHE A 178 28.52 -2.80 -7.29
N TYR A 179 28.63 -1.49 -7.48
CA TYR A 179 29.66 -0.90 -8.33
C TYR A 179 30.81 -0.43 -7.45
N ARG A 180 32.03 -0.85 -7.77
CA ARG A 180 33.23 -0.32 -7.12
C ARG A 180 33.48 1.08 -7.65
N PHE A 181 33.41 2.09 -6.79
CA PHE A 181 33.98 3.39 -7.09
C PHE A 181 35.48 3.29 -6.82
N SER A 182 36.29 3.20 -7.88
CA SER A 182 37.73 3.42 -7.77
C SER A 182 37.99 4.92 -7.78
N ASP A 183 38.59 5.47 -6.72
CA ASP A 183 39.08 6.85 -6.71
C ASP A 183 40.18 7.10 -7.77
N ASP A 184 40.73 6.05 -8.38
CA ASP A 184 41.70 6.12 -9.47
C ASP A 184 41.02 5.92 -10.84
N GLN A 185 40.83 7.00 -11.61
CA GLN A 185 40.32 6.96 -12.99
C GLN A 185 41.29 6.33 -14.02
N ASN A 186 42.39 5.69 -13.60
CA ASN A 186 43.46 5.26 -14.51
C ASN A 186 43.85 3.76 -14.45
N LYS A 187 42.99 2.87 -13.93
CA LYS A 187 43.21 1.42 -14.08
C LYS A 187 42.10 0.77 -14.90
N ALA A 188 42.50 0.12 -15.99
CA ALA A 188 41.65 -0.75 -16.79
C ALA A 188 40.96 -1.80 -15.89
N PRO A 189 39.75 -2.26 -16.25
CA PRO A 189 39.02 -3.24 -15.45
C PRO A 189 39.85 -4.52 -15.36
N VAL A 190 40.26 -4.85 -14.13
CA VAL A 190 40.89 -6.13 -13.85
C VAL A 190 39.79 -7.18 -13.88
N GLU A 191 39.83 -8.09 -14.85
CA GLU A 191 39.07 -9.34 -14.82
C GLU A 191 39.54 -10.15 -13.61
N ASN A 192 38.88 -9.96 -12.47
CA ASN A 192 39.12 -10.78 -11.28
C ASN A 192 38.41 -12.14 -11.46
N ASN A 193 39.13 -13.11 -12.02
CA ASN A 193 38.80 -14.53 -11.96
C ASN A 193 39.22 -15.13 -10.60
N GLY A 194 38.76 -14.55 -9.50
CA GLY A 194 39.12 -14.99 -8.15
C GLY A 194 38.00 -14.74 -7.15
N THR A 195 37.38 -15.83 -6.68
CA THR A 195 36.54 -15.87 -5.48
C THR A 195 37.42 -15.70 -4.24
N GLU A 196 37.81 -14.47 -3.94
CA GLU A 196 38.25 -14.13 -2.58
C GLU A 196 37.00 -13.90 -1.73
N GLU A 197 36.65 -14.89 -0.91
CA GLU A 197 35.61 -14.79 0.11
C GLU A 197 36.09 -13.93 1.29
N GLY A 198 36.13 -12.61 1.08
CA GLY A 198 36.27 -11.63 2.14
C GLY A 198 34.91 -11.03 2.50
N VAL A 199 34.47 -11.19 3.76
CA VAL A 199 33.25 -10.50 4.25
C VAL A 199 33.57 -9.03 4.46
N GLN A 200 33.24 -8.20 3.48
CA GLN A 200 33.31 -6.74 3.62
C GLN A 200 31.93 -6.21 4.04
N LEU A 201 31.86 -5.54 5.19
CA LEU A 201 30.64 -4.87 5.63
C LEU A 201 30.39 -3.64 4.76
N VAL A 202 29.39 -3.70 3.88
CA VAL A 202 28.96 -2.58 3.04
C VAL A 202 27.84 -1.83 3.77
N LYS A 203 28.06 -0.54 4.06
CA LYS A 203 27.01 0.33 4.59
C LYS A 203 26.13 0.80 3.44
N LEU A 204 24.90 0.29 3.39
CA LEU A 204 23.88 0.74 2.45
C LEU A 204 23.36 2.14 2.84
N ASP A 205 23.04 2.95 1.83
CA ASP A 205 22.26 4.17 2.01
C ASP A 205 20.79 3.85 2.36
N VAL A 206 19.97 4.87 2.53
CA VAL A 206 18.55 4.68 2.91
C VAL A 206 17.75 4.07 1.76
N ASP A 207 18.03 4.49 0.53
CA ASP A 207 17.33 4.07 -0.68
C ASP A 207 17.58 2.59 -1.01
N ASP A 208 18.84 2.15 -0.90
CA ASP A 208 19.24 0.75 -1.07
C ASP A 208 18.62 -0.15 0.00
N LYS A 209 18.49 0.34 1.24
CA LYS A 209 17.84 -0.42 2.32
C LYS A 209 16.35 -0.64 2.06
N LEU A 210 15.64 0.39 1.62
CA LEU A 210 14.21 0.28 1.32
C LEU A 210 13.96 -0.57 0.07
N THR A 211 14.82 -0.44 -0.94
CA THR A 211 14.81 -1.30 -2.13
C THR A 211 15.01 -2.77 -1.74
N LEU A 212 16.04 -3.05 -0.94
CA LEU A 212 16.35 -4.39 -0.44
C LEU A 212 15.20 -4.93 0.41
N ALA A 213 14.66 -4.13 1.33
CA ALA A 213 13.54 -4.53 2.17
C ALA A 213 12.30 -4.89 1.34
N ASN A 214 11.96 -4.09 0.32
CA ASN A 214 10.84 -4.43 -0.55
C ASN A 214 11.12 -5.69 -1.39
N GLY A 215 12.35 -5.85 -1.88
CA GLY A 215 12.78 -7.07 -2.58
C GLY A 215 12.65 -8.33 -1.72
N ILE A 216 13.11 -8.26 -0.46
CA ILE A 216 12.97 -9.35 0.52
C ILE A 216 11.49 -9.63 0.80
N ARG A 217 10.68 -8.58 0.99
CA ARG A 217 9.23 -8.70 1.19
C ARG A 217 8.58 -9.46 0.04
N ILE A 218 8.90 -9.11 -1.20
CA ILE A 218 8.36 -9.80 -2.38
C ILE A 218 8.83 -11.25 -2.39
N ALA A 219 10.14 -11.50 -2.30
CA ALA A 219 10.72 -12.85 -2.34
C ALA A 219 10.14 -13.77 -1.25
N LYS A 220 9.91 -13.25 -0.04
CA LYS A 220 9.32 -13.99 1.10
C LYS A 220 7.90 -14.48 0.82
N TYR A 221 7.10 -13.72 0.07
CA TYR A 221 5.66 -13.96 -0.08
C TYR A 221 5.21 -14.31 -1.50
N ILE A 222 6.09 -14.25 -2.50
CA ILE A 222 5.74 -14.47 -3.92
C ILE A 222 5.20 -15.88 -4.18
N THR A 223 5.59 -16.88 -3.39
CA THR A 223 5.19 -18.28 -3.58
C THR A 223 3.74 -18.53 -3.17
N ASN A 224 3.23 -17.80 -2.18
CA ASN A 224 1.86 -17.95 -1.68
C ASN A 224 0.88 -17.11 -2.51
N PRO A 225 -0.12 -17.69 -3.19
CA PRO A 225 -1.04 -16.93 -4.04
C PRO A 225 -1.81 -15.83 -3.31
N THR A 226 -2.22 -16.06 -2.08
CA THR A 226 -2.97 -15.09 -1.27
C THR A 226 -2.07 -13.91 -0.88
N SER A 227 -0.88 -14.17 -0.36
CA SER A 227 0.09 -13.11 -0.04
C SER A 227 0.57 -12.39 -1.29
N ARG A 228 0.70 -13.08 -2.42
CA ARG A 228 1.03 -12.49 -3.72
C ARG A 228 -0.04 -11.53 -4.21
N ARG A 229 -1.33 -11.90 -4.11
CA ARG A 229 -2.43 -10.96 -4.37
C ARG A 229 -2.39 -9.74 -3.44
N GLN A 230 -2.04 -9.95 -2.17
CA GLN A 230 -1.91 -8.86 -1.21
C GLN A 230 -0.75 -7.91 -1.56
N LEU A 231 0.38 -8.44 -2.03
CA LEU A 231 1.47 -7.64 -2.58
C LEU A 231 1.00 -6.80 -3.79
N VAL A 232 0.15 -7.36 -4.67
CA VAL A 232 -0.44 -6.59 -5.78
C VAL A 232 -1.31 -5.44 -5.24
N VAL A 233 -2.14 -5.71 -4.23
CA VAL A 233 -2.95 -4.68 -3.55
C VAL A 233 -2.06 -3.56 -2.97
N ILE A 234 -0.98 -3.92 -2.26
CA ILE A 234 0.02 -2.98 -1.72
C ILE A 234 0.62 -2.11 -2.84
N ARG A 235 1.03 -2.73 -3.96
CA ARG A 235 1.58 -2.00 -5.12
C ARG A 235 0.55 -1.04 -5.72
N LEU A 236 -0.70 -1.46 -5.87
CA LEU A 236 -1.79 -0.62 -6.41
C LEU A 236 -2.13 0.56 -5.47
N LEU A 237 -2.14 0.33 -4.16
CA LEU A 237 -2.33 1.41 -3.17
C LEU A 237 -1.17 2.41 -3.20
N ALA A 238 0.08 1.92 -3.30
CA ALA A 238 1.25 2.79 -3.44
C ALA A 238 1.19 3.63 -4.72
N LEU A 239 0.78 3.03 -5.85
CA LEU A 239 0.52 3.73 -7.10
C LEU A 239 -0.56 4.81 -6.97
N ALA A 240 -1.65 4.51 -6.28
CA ALA A 240 -2.70 5.49 -6.01
C ALA A 240 -2.18 6.67 -5.18
N ILE A 241 -1.45 6.41 -4.08
CA ILE A 241 -0.83 7.44 -3.25
C ILE A 241 0.15 8.30 -4.07
N MET A 242 0.99 7.68 -4.89
CA MET A 242 1.91 8.39 -5.79
C MET A 242 1.14 9.31 -6.75
N GLY A 243 0.09 8.81 -7.40
CA GLY A 243 -0.74 9.58 -8.34
C GLY A 243 -1.36 10.84 -7.73
N HIS A 244 -1.60 10.86 -6.42
CA HIS A 244 -2.10 12.04 -5.72
C HIS A 244 -1.00 12.99 -5.22
N THR A 245 0.20 12.49 -4.96
CA THR A 245 1.21 13.22 -4.17
C THR A 245 2.45 13.60 -4.95
N VAL A 246 2.70 12.96 -6.10
CA VAL A 246 3.87 13.19 -6.95
C VAL A 246 3.42 13.84 -8.26
N SER A 247 4.22 14.76 -8.79
CA SER A 247 3.97 15.38 -10.09
C SER A 247 4.09 14.38 -11.25
N GLU A 248 3.47 14.68 -12.39
CA GLU A 248 3.53 13.83 -13.59
C GLU A 248 4.98 13.57 -14.05
N THR A 249 5.82 14.61 -14.05
CA THR A 249 7.25 14.49 -14.38
C THR A 249 8.00 13.56 -13.41
N GLY A 250 7.71 13.67 -12.10
CA GLY A 250 8.32 12.79 -11.10
C GLY A 250 7.85 11.34 -11.20
N ALA A 251 6.56 11.12 -11.52
CA ALA A 251 6.03 9.79 -11.77
C ALA A 251 6.61 9.18 -13.06
N HIS A 252 6.88 10.01 -14.08
CA HIS A 252 7.52 9.56 -15.32
C HIS A 252 8.91 8.97 -15.07
N THR A 253 9.77 9.72 -14.37
CA THR A 253 11.16 9.29 -14.11
C THR A 253 11.26 8.10 -13.17
N ARG A 254 10.32 7.95 -12.22
CA ARG A 254 10.34 6.85 -11.24
C ARG A 254 9.71 5.56 -11.75
N VAL A 255 8.71 5.66 -12.62
CA VAL A 255 7.82 4.51 -12.93
C VAL A 255 7.62 4.34 -14.42
N PHE A 256 7.03 5.33 -15.10
CA PHE A 256 6.59 5.14 -16.48
C PHE A 256 7.74 4.97 -17.48
N GLN A 257 8.93 5.49 -17.17
CA GLN A 257 10.14 5.25 -17.97
C GLN A 257 10.54 3.77 -17.96
N TYR A 258 10.32 3.05 -16.85
CA TYR A 258 10.72 1.66 -16.66
C TYR A 258 9.58 0.66 -16.93
N ASP A 259 8.33 1.10 -16.77
CA ASP A 259 7.11 0.32 -17.02
C ASP A 259 6.12 1.10 -17.90
N PRO A 260 6.36 1.20 -19.22
CA PRO A 260 5.50 1.97 -20.12
C PRO A 260 4.10 1.37 -20.32
N GLN A 261 3.90 0.09 -20.00
CA GLN A 261 2.62 -0.62 -20.17
C GLN A 261 1.82 -0.71 -18.88
N LEU A 262 2.24 0.01 -17.83
CA LEU A 262 1.63 -0.05 -16.51
C LEU A 262 0.13 0.24 -16.55
N ILE A 263 -0.31 1.30 -17.24
CA ILE A 263 -1.73 1.69 -17.32
C ILE A 263 -2.55 0.57 -17.94
N THR A 264 -2.13 0.04 -19.09
CA THR A 264 -2.79 -1.08 -19.76
C THR A 264 -2.87 -2.30 -18.84
N SER A 265 -1.79 -2.62 -18.15
CA SER A 265 -1.73 -3.75 -17.22
C SER A 265 -2.70 -3.61 -16.04
N ILE A 266 -2.86 -2.39 -15.49
CA ILE A 266 -3.84 -2.13 -14.43
C ILE A 266 -5.27 -2.24 -14.98
N VAL A 267 -5.53 -1.76 -16.20
CA VAL A 267 -6.85 -1.88 -16.84
C VAL A 267 -7.21 -3.35 -17.11
N GLU A 268 -6.23 -4.21 -17.45
CA GLU A 268 -6.48 -5.64 -17.62
C GLU A 268 -7.00 -6.32 -16.34
N LEU A 269 -6.64 -5.83 -15.14
CA LEU A 269 -7.18 -6.35 -13.88
C LEU A 269 -8.70 -6.15 -13.75
N LEU A 270 -9.25 -5.18 -14.48
CA LEU A 270 -10.67 -4.85 -14.49
C LEU A 270 -11.47 -5.63 -15.56
N GLN A 271 -10.80 -6.38 -16.44
CA GLN A 271 -11.49 -7.17 -17.46
C GLN A 271 -12.29 -8.31 -16.80
N PRO A 272 -13.61 -8.42 -17.03
CA PRO A 272 -14.44 -9.45 -16.42
C PRO A 272 -13.92 -10.87 -16.68
N GLU A 273 -13.37 -11.12 -17.87
CA GLU A 273 -12.85 -12.41 -18.32
C GLU A 273 -11.65 -12.88 -17.47
N LYS A 274 -10.94 -11.93 -16.83
CA LYS A 274 -9.82 -12.27 -15.95
C LYS A 274 -10.30 -12.79 -14.60
N ALA A 275 -11.52 -12.51 -14.17
CA ALA A 275 -12.08 -12.97 -12.90
C ALA A 275 -11.17 -12.66 -11.69
N MET A 276 -10.62 -11.44 -11.64
CA MET A 276 -9.77 -11.01 -10.52
C MET A 276 -10.58 -10.80 -9.23
N PRO A 277 -9.99 -10.98 -8.04
CA PRO A 277 -10.67 -10.67 -6.78
C PRO A 277 -11.15 -9.22 -6.70
N VAL A 278 -12.31 -8.99 -6.08
CA VAL A 278 -12.93 -7.66 -5.96
C VAL A 278 -11.99 -6.64 -5.31
N GLU A 279 -11.20 -7.08 -4.32
CA GLU A 279 -10.24 -6.20 -3.65
C GLU A 279 -9.15 -5.68 -4.60
N VAL A 280 -8.62 -6.55 -5.46
CA VAL A 280 -7.62 -6.17 -6.47
C VAL A 280 -8.23 -5.19 -7.48
N GLN A 281 -9.47 -5.45 -7.92
CA GLN A 281 -10.19 -4.55 -8.83
C GLN A 281 -10.43 -3.17 -8.19
N THR A 282 -10.80 -3.14 -6.90
CA THR A 282 -11.03 -1.91 -6.14
C THR A 282 -9.77 -1.07 -6.05
N CYS A 283 -8.64 -1.67 -5.71
CA CYS A 283 -7.35 -0.99 -5.66
C CYS A 283 -6.85 -0.57 -7.05
N ALA A 284 -7.14 -1.35 -8.09
CA ALA A 284 -6.85 -0.97 -9.48
C ALA A 284 -7.64 0.29 -9.89
N LEU A 285 -8.91 0.40 -9.49
CA LEU A 285 -9.70 1.60 -9.70
C LEU A 285 -9.15 2.81 -8.94
N TYR A 286 -8.69 2.65 -7.70
CA TYR A 286 -8.00 3.73 -6.97
C TYR A 286 -6.73 4.18 -7.70
N ALA A 287 -5.91 3.24 -8.18
CA ALA A 287 -4.71 3.58 -8.93
C ALA A 287 -5.04 4.33 -10.23
N LEU A 288 -6.01 3.86 -11.00
CA LEU A 288 -6.43 4.53 -12.24
C LEU A 288 -7.03 5.91 -11.99
N GLU A 289 -7.89 6.08 -10.98
CA GLU A 289 -8.44 7.39 -10.61
C GLU A 289 -7.35 8.40 -10.23
N ALA A 290 -6.32 7.94 -9.50
CA ALA A 290 -5.19 8.77 -9.15
C ALA A 290 -4.36 9.14 -10.39
N LEU A 291 -4.02 8.17 -11.25
CA LEU A 291 -3.22 8.37 -12.45
C LEU A 291 -3.94 9.22 -13.52
N ALA A 292 -5.27 9.21 -13.56
CA ALA A 292 -6.07 10.05 -14.46
C ALA A 292 -5.86 11.56 -14.24
N ARG A 293 -5.27 11.96 -13.10
CA ARG A 293 -4.86 13.35 -12.84
C ARG A 293 -3.71 13.81 -13.72
N TYR A 294 -2.89 12.88 -14.22
CA TYR A 294 -1.79 13.17 -15.14
C TYR A 294 -2.35 13.39 -16.55
N ARG A 295 -2.35 14.64 -17.00
CA ARG A 295 -3.03 15.03 -18.24
C ARG A 295 -2.43 14.36 -19.47
N GLY A 296 -1.11 14.12 -19.48
CA GLY A 296 -0.45 13.41 -20.57
C GLY A 296 -0.80 11.92 -20.63
N LYS A 297 -1.28 11.34 -19.53
CA LYS A 297 -1.66 9.92 -19.43
C LYS A 297 -3.14 9.64 -19.68
N LEU A 298 -3.99 10.66 -19.59
CA LEU A 298 -5.44 10.50 -19.79
C LEU A 298 -5.83 9.88 -21.15
N PRO A 299 -5.24 10.26 -22.31
CA PRO A 299 -5.59 9.64 -23.59
C PRO A 299 -5.26 8.14 -23.63
N GLU A 300 -4.11 7.75 -23.07
CA GLU A 300 -3.67 6.36 -22.96
C GLU A 300 -4.65 5.54 -22.11
N MET A 301 -5.08 6.10 -20.96
CA MET A 301 -6.07 5.46 -20.09
C MET A 301 -7.43 5.27 -20.77
N LEU A 302 -7.94 6.30 -21.45
CA LEU A 302 -9.23 6.24 -22.15
C LEU A 302 -9.21 5.20 -23.27
N ALA A 303 -8.09 5.09 -23.98
CA ALA A 303 -7.86 4.06 -24.99
C ALA A 303 -7.82 2.66 -24.37
N ALA A 304 -7.06 2.47 -23.28
CA ALA A 304 -6.93 1.17 -22.61
C ALA A 304 -8.27 0.66 -22.06
N VAL A 305 -9.10 1.54 -21.49
CA VAL A 305 -10.43 1.20 -20.97
C VAL A 305 -11.48 1.00 -22.09
N ASN A 306 -11.12 1.37 -23.33
CA ASN A 306 -12.01 1.42 -24.48
C ASN A 306 -13.29 2.24 -24.18
N ALA A 307 -13.09 3.43 -23.61
CA ALA A 307 -14.17 4.24 -23.02
C ALA A 307 -15.27 4.66 -24.00
N SER A 308 -14.98 4.71 -25.30
CA SER A 308 -15.94 5.04 -26.36
C SER A 308 -16.79 3.85 -26.84
N ALA A 309 -16.45 2.62 -26.42
CA ALA A 309 -17.15 1.41 -26.86
C ALA A 309 -18.26 1.00 -25.89
N ASN A 310 -19.40 0.60 -26.43
CA ASN A 310 -20.52 0.00 -25.67
C ASN A 310 -20.15 -1.34 -24.99
N HIS A 311 -19.01 -1.93 -25.35
CA HIS A 311 -18.42 -3.12 -24.75
C HIS A 311 -17.11 -2.82 -23.98
N GLY A 312 -16.82 -1.53 -23.72
CA GLY A 312 -15.64 -1.14 -22.93
C GLY A 312 -15.70 -1.66 -21.50
N VAL A 313 -14.54 -1.69 -20.85
CA VAL A 313 -14.35 -2.33 -19.53
C VAL A 313 -15.31 -1.75 -18.48
N LEU A 314 -15.50 -0.42 -18.47
CA LEU A 314 -16.42 0.24 -17.54
C LEU A 314 -17.89 -0.16 -17.75
N MET A 315 -18.33 -0.27 -19.01
CA MET A 315 -19.70 -0.68 -19.33
C MET A 315 -19.95 -2.15 -18.97
N GLN A 316 -18.95 -3.01 -19.16
CA GLN A 316 -19.05 -4.41 -18.73
C GLN A 316 -19.11 -4.53 -17.20
N MET A 317 -18.29 -3.76 -16.46
CA MET A 317 -18.36 -3.70 -15.00
C MET A 317 -19.70 -3.20 -14.49
N LEU A 318 -20.24 -2.11 -15.08
CA LEU A 318 -21.55 -1.57 -14.73
C LEU A 318 -22.66 -2.60 -14.96
N ARG A 319 -22.62 -3.32 -16.08
CA ARG A 319 -23.59 -4.40 -16.37
C ARG A 319 -23.49 -5.52 -15.33
N LYS A 320 -22.28 -5.92 -14.94
CA LYS A 320 -22.07 -6.95 -13.92
C LYS A 320 -22.64 -6.53 -12.56
N ILE A 321 -22.45 -5.28 -12.15
CA ILE A 321 -23.02 -4.74 -10.90
C ILE A 321 -24.56 -4.72 -10.96
N ASN A 322 -25.14 -4.40 -12.13
CA ASN A 322 -26.58 -4.35 -12.33
C ASN A 322 -27.23 -5.72 -12.61
N THR A 323 -26.44 -6.78 -12.76
CA THR A 323 -26.98 -8.14 -12.90
C THR A 323 -27.02 -8.74 -11.49
N PRO A 324 -28.19 -8.87 -10.84
CA PRO A 324 -28.27 -9.56 -9.56
C PRO A 324 -27.80 -11.00 -9.76
N GLU A 325 -26.90 -11.47 -8.90
CA GLU A 325 -26.48 -12.87 -8.83
C GLU A 325 -27.70 -13.76 -8.52
N ILE A 326 -28.39 -14.25 -9.56
CA ILE A 326 -29.36 -15.34 -9.43
C ILE A 326 -28.57 -16.65 -9.36
N GLU A 327 -27.81 -16.88 -8.29
CA GLU A 327 -27.32 -18.21 -7.94
C GLU A 327 -27.24 -18.38 -6.42
N HIS A 328 -28.40 -18.34 -5.76
CA HIS A 328 -28.64 -19.11 -4.53
C HIS A 328 -29.99 -19.81 -4.67
N GLY A 329 -29.96 -21.14 -4.79
CA GLY A 329 -31.15 -21.99 -4.65
C GLY A 329 -31.64 -22.68 -5.92
N LYS A 330 -30.83 -23.58 -6.50
CA LYS A 330 -31.42 -24.80 -7.09
C LYS A 330 -31.35 -25.88 -6.02
N GLY A 331 -32.49 -26.06 -5.34
CA GLY A 331 -32.73 -27.21 -4.49
C GLY A 331 -32.62 -28.49 -5.31
N THR A 332 -31.84 -29.42 -4.80
CA THR A 332 -31.97 -30.84 -5.11
C THR A 332 -33.19 -31.36 -4.33
N TYR A 333 -34.24 -31.70 -5.06
CA TYR A 333 -35.09 -32.84 -4.70
C TYR A 333 -34.36 -34.13 -5.06
#